data_AF-A0A938V8W9-F1
#
_entry.id   AF-A0A938V8W9-F1
#
_cell.length_a   1.000
_cell.length_b   1.000
_cell.length_c   1.000
_cell.angle_alpha   90.00
_cell.angle_beta   90.00
_cell.angle_gamma   90.00
#
_symmetry.space_group_name_H-M   'P 1'
#
loop_
_entity.id
_entity.type
_entity.pdbx_description
1 polymer ?
#
loop_
_entity_poly.entity_id
_entity_poly.type
_entity_poly.pdbx_seq_one_letter_code
_entity_poly.pdbx_strand_id
1 'polypeptide(L)' 'MYKTDYHIHAEYSIDSSIKARELIQLARELGYKTLAFTEHLDLLPWEA' A
#
# COMPACT_ATOMS: atom_id res chain seq x y z
N MET A 1 -3.97 -11.94 18.23
CA MET A 1 -2.99 -10.92 17.80
C MET A 1 -3.53 -10.28 16.53
N TYR A 2 -3.57 -8.95 16.41
CA TYR A 2 -4.07 -8.30 15.20
C TYR A 2 -2.97 -8.26 14.14
N LYS A 3 -3.33 -8.41 12.85
CA LYS A 3 -2.36 -8.27 11.75
C LYS A 3 -2.07 -6.79 11.51
N THR A 4 -0.80 -6.45 11.33
CA THR A 4 -0.33 -5.09 11.06
C THR A 4 0.74 -5.14 9.99
N ASP A 5 0.71 -4.18 9.07
CA ASP A 5 1.76 -3.97 8.09
C ASP A 5 2.16 -2.49 8.09
N TYR A 6 3.45 -2.20 8.09
CA TYR A 6 3.96 -0.83 8.18
C TYR A 6 4.80 -0.42 6.97
N HIS A 7 4.87 -1.25 5.94
CA HIS A 7 5.64 -0.95 4.74
C HIS A 7 4.93 -1.52 3.51
N ILE A 8 4.05 -0.72 2.90
CA ILE A 8 3.27 -1.14 1.74
C ILE A 8 3.22 -0.02 0.71
N HIS A 9 3.14 -0.41 -0.56
CA HIS A 9 3.09 0.48 -1.71
C HIS A 9 1.77 0.29 -2.47
N ALA A 10 1.20 1.38 -2.97
CA ALA A 10 0.02 1.37 -3.83
C ALA A 10 0.31 2.17 -5.12
N GLU A 11 -0.73 2.74 -5.72
CA GLU A 11 -0.68 3.41 -7.02
C GLU A 11 0.28 4.60 -7.15
N TYR A 12 0.90 5.07 -6.06
CA TYR A 12 1.85 6.18 -6.08
C TYR A 12 3.31 5.74 -6.02
N SER A 13 3.59 4.44 -6.00
CA SER A 13 4.94 3.89 -6.20
C SER A 13 5.03 3.20 -7.54
N ILE A 14 6.18 3.33 -8.20
CA ILE A 14 6.42 2.75 -9.53
C ILE A 14 6.32 1.22 -9.57
N ASP A 15 6.57 0.56 -8.43
CA ASP A 15 6.61 -0.90 -8.29
C ASP A 15 5.25 -1.50 -7.87
N SER A 16 4.19 -0.69 -7.79
CA SER A 16 2.85 -1.13 -7.43
C SER A 16 1.78 -0.50 -8.33
N SER A 17 0.70 -1.25 -8.56
CA SER A 17 -0.40 -0.84 -9.45
C SER A 17 -1.77 -0.93 -8.78
N ILE A 18 -1.86 -1.48 -7.57
CA ILE A 18 -3.12 -1.62 -6.84
C ILE A 18 -3.59 -0.24 -6.34
N LYS A 19 -4.89 0.02 -6.44
CA LYS A 19 -5.44 1.26 -5.88
C LYS A 19 -5.40 1.22 -4.36
N ALA A 20 -5.01 2.31 -3.71
CA ALA A 20 -4.92 2.38 -2.24
C ALA A 20 -6.26 2.00 -1.59
N ARG A 21 -7.37 2.39 -2.22
CA ARG A 21 -8.73 2.01 -1.78
C ARG A 21 -9.00 0.51 -1.88
N GLU A 22 -8.59 -0.13 -2.97
CA GLU A 22 -8.74 -1.58 -3.16
C GLU A 22 -7.88 -2.34 -2.16
N LEU A 23 -6.66 -1.85 -1.91
CA LEU A 23 -5.77 -2.41 -0.90
C LEU A 23 -6.41 -2.33 0.50
N ILE A 24 -6.94 -1.17 0.91
CA ILE A 24 -7.61 -1.03 2.21
C ILE A 24 -8.75 -2.03 2.34
N GLN A 25 -9.54 -2.24 1.29
CA GLN A 25 -10.63 -3.21 1.30
C GLN A 25 -10.11 -4.64 1.47
N LEU A 26 -9.10 -5.04 0.70
CA LEU A 26 -8.44 -6.35 0.82
C LEU A 26 -7.84 -6.56 2.22
N ALA A 27 -7.17 -5.56 2.77
CA ALA A 27 -6.57 -5.63 4.09
C ALA A 27 -7.62 -5.87 5.18
N ARG A 28 -8.80 -5.22 5.07
CA ARG A 28 -9.94 -5.49 5.95
C ARG A 28 -10.42 -6.94 5.84
N GLU A 29 -10.57 -7.45 4.62
CA GLU A 29 -10.98 -8.84 4.36
C GLU A 29 -9.98 -9.87 4.92
N LEU A 30 -8.69 -9.53 4.90
CA LEU A 30 -7.61 -10.37 5.42
C LEU A 30 -7.38 -10.26 6.94
N GLY A 31 -8.14 -9.39 7.63
CA GLY A 31 -8.08 -9.20 9.08
C GLY A 31 -6.94 -8.30 9.57
N TYR A 32 -6.43 -7.40 8.72
CA TYR A 32 -5.51 -6.34 9.15
C TYR A 32 -6.25 -5.27 9.92
N LYS A 33 -5.60 -4.76 10.97
CA LYS A 33 -6.13 -3.68 11.82
C LYS A 33 -5.39 -2.36 11.65
N THR A 34 -4.11 -2.43 11.26
CA THR A 34 -3.26 -1.26 11.04
C THR A 34 -2.46 -1.45 9.77
N LEU A 35 -2.40 -0.40 8.95
CA LEU A 35 -1.55 -0.30 7.76
C LEU A 35 -0.81 1.04 7.80
N ALA A 36 0.40 1.09 7.25
CA ALA A 36 1.05 2.33 6.85
C ALA A 36 1.50 2.23 5.39
N PHE A 37 1.08 3.20 4.57
CA PHE A 37 1.58 3.35 3.21
C PHE A 37 2.93 4.06 3.25
N THR A 38 3.90 3.53 2.50
CA THR A 38 5.29 4.01 2.48
C THR A 38 5.76 4.16 1.03
N GLU A 39 5.05 4.95 0.24
CA GLU A 39 5.34 5.15 -1.17
C GLU A 39 6.78 5.65 -1.41
N HIS A 40 7.38 5.30 -2.54
CA HIS A 40 8.70 5.81 -2.93
C HIS A 40 8.63 7.33 -3.16
N LEU A 41 9.59 8.07 -2.61
CA LEU A 41 9.72 9.51 -2.81
C LEU A 41 10.75 9.87 -3.88
N ASP A 42 11.60 8.92 -4.21
CA ASP A 42 12.74 9.00 -5.12
C ASP A 42 12.48 8.30 -6.47
N LEU A 43 11.36 7.56 -6.57
CA LEU A 43 10.98 6.78 -7.75
C LEU A 43 9.49 6.99 -8.04
N LEU A 44 9.16 8.17 -8.55
CA LEU A 44 7.77 8.51 -8.80
C LEU A 44 7.27 7.79 -10.08
N PRO A 45 6.03 7.29 -10.12
CA PRO A 45 5.52 6.50 -11.25
C PRO A 45 5.55 7.21 -12.62
N TRP A 46 5.63 8.54 -12.62
CA TRP A 46 5.67 9.37 -13.83
C TRP A 46 7.09 9.71 -14.31
N GLU A 47 8.12 9.23 -13.62
CA GLU A 47 9.53 9.43 -14.01
C GLU A 47 10.07 8.29 -14.91
N ALA A 48 9.23 7.30 -15.25
CA ALA A 48 9.57 6.15 -16.07
C ALA A 48 8.95 6.18 -17.48
#